data_AF-A0A7V4V0D4-F1
#
_entry.id   AF-A0A7V4V0D4-F1
#
_cell.length_a   1.000
_cell.length_b   1.000
_cell.length_c   1.000
_cell.angle_alpha   90.00
_cell.angle_beta   90.00
_cell.angle_gamma   90.00
#
_symmetry.space_group_name_H-M   'P 1'
#
loop_
_entity.id
_entity.type
_entity.pdbx_description
1 polymer ?
#
loop_
_entity_poly.entity_id
_entity_poly.type
_entity_poly.pdbx_seq_one_letter_code
_entity_poly.pdbx_strand_id
1 'polypeptide(L)'
;MTKKILDAKRILLYGTGETGKLFMNICEKNNKKYETYDDILASKTLGSLQEVREYDPDFIIICSQTQMHTDSIKLKIESLGLTSDLYVPSHELVDYIRMMMDVADKIDYEIFEENDFLVALKNGYLNFGCEYCDSGAFDSWYSYNEIKVDQNDIVIDCGASCAEIHDSTPAYFVRATTNTIYAFEPEPTAYSFLKKEMKDHTNVKVLNYAVGE
;
A
#
# COMPACT_ATOMS: atom_id res chain seq x y z
N MET A 1 -5.44 -0.93 13.19
CA MET A 1 -5.66 0.49 12.81
C MET A 1 -7.05 0.72 12.21
N THR A 2 -7.47 -0.11 11.25
CA THR A 2 -8.79 -0.11 10.59
C THR A 2 -9.98 -0.19 11.55
N LYS A 3 -9.84 -0.92 12.66
CA LYS A 3 -10.87 -1.05 13.68
C LYS A 3 -11.30 0.32 14.26
N LYS A 4 -10.38 1.27 14.42
CA LYS A 4 -10.73 2.63 14.90
C LYS A 4 -11.57 3.42 13.88
N ILE A 5 -11.27 3.28 12.59
CA ILE A 5 -12.05 3.89 11.50
C ILE A 5 -13.45 3.24 11.44
N LEU A 6 -13.51 1.92 11.58
CA LEU A 6 -14.77 1.18 11.59
C LEU A 6 -15.58 1.35 12.88
N ASP A 7 -14.96 1.76 13.99
CA ASP A 7 -15.67 2.06 15.23
C ASP A 7 -16.09 3.53 15.30
N ALA A 8 -15.50 4.40 14.47
CA ALA A 8 -15.88 5.80 14.36
C ALA A 8 -17.31 5.96 13.83
N LYS A 9 -18.05 6.91 14.41
CA LYS A 9 -19.43 7.25 13.99
C LYS A 9 -19.45 8.45 13.06
N ARG A 10 -18.54 9.40 13.28
CA ARG A 10 -18.38 10.62 12.48
C ARG A 10 -16.93 10.75 12.04
N ILE A 11 -16.71 10.62 10.73
CA ILE A 11 -15.38 10.67 10.12
C ILE A 11 -15.24 11.99 9.35
N LEU A 12 -14.15 12.72 9.58
CA LEU A 12 -13.81 13.89 8.78
C LEU A 12 -12.64 13.56 7.85
N LEU A 13 -12.85 13.71 6.54
CA LEU A 13 -11.83 13.49 5.52
C LEU A 13 -11.25 14.84 5.09
N TYR A 14 -9.99 15.09 5.39
CA TYR A 14 -9.26 16.28 4.93
C TYR A 14 -8.60 16.01 3.57
N GLY A 15 -9.22 16.47 2.48
CA GLY A 15 -8.79 16.24 1.10
C GLY A 15 -9.72 15.34 0.30
N THR A 16 -10.09 15.79 -0.91
CA THR A 16 -10.97 15.06 -1.87
C THR A 16 -10.27 14.62 -3.16
N GLY A 17 -8.93 14.60 -3.15
CA GLY A 17 -8.12 13.98 -4.22
C GLY A 17 -8.35 12.46 -4.32
N GLU A 18 -7.54 11.76 -5.11
CA GLU A 18 -7.71 10.31 -5.33
C GLU A 18 -7.75 9.50 -4.02
N THR A 19 -6.88 9.83 -3.07
CA THR A 19 -6.90 9.24 -1.71
C THR A 19 -8.20 9.56 -0.97
N GLY A 20 -8.73 10.78 -1.09
CA GLY A 20 -10.00 11.16 -0.49
C GLY A 20 -11.18 10.36 -1.05
N LYS A 21 -11.26 10.23 -2.38
CA LYS A 21 -12.30 9.43 -3.07
C LYS A 21 -12.28 7.98 -2.62
N LEU A 22 -11.09 7.42 -2.45
CA LEU A 22 -10.93 6.07 -1.93
C LEU A 22 -11.58 5.92 -0.53
N PHE A 23 -11.26 6.81 0.41
CA PHE A 23 -11.85 6.76 1.75
C PHE A 23 -13.34 7.09 1.78
N MET A 24 -13.84 7.95 0.88
CA MET A 24 -15.28 8.17 0.69
C MET A 24 -15.99 6.87 0.30
N ASN A 25 -15.50 6.17 -0.73
CA ASN A 25 -16.05 4.89 -1.16
C ASN A 25 -16.05 3.85 -0.04
N ILE A 26 -14.99 3.82 0.78
CA ILE A 26 -14.92 2.94 1.96
C ILE A 26 -16.01 3.30 2.97
N CYS A 27 -16.18 4.58 3.28
CA CYS A 27 -17.21 5.02 4.22
C CYS A 27 -18.62 4.67 3.71
N GLU A 28 -18.90 4.92 2.43
CA GLU A 28 -20.17 4.59 1.78
C GLU A 28 -20.47 3.07 1.84
N LYS A 29 -19.52 2.23 1.43
CA LYS A 29 -19.66 0.76 1.46
C LYS A 29 -19.93 0.22 2.87
N ASN A 30 -19.47 0.93 3.90
CA ASN A 30 -19.63 0.55 5.31
C ASN A 30 -20.74 1.33 6.04
N ASN A 31 -21.60 2.06 5.32
CA ASN A 31 -22.67 2.89 5.89
C ASN A 31 -22.17 3.86 6.99
N LYS A 32 -20.98 4.42 6.81
CA LYS A 32 -20.38 5.39 7.73
C LYS A 32 -20.78 6.80 7.34
N LYS A 33 -21.09 7.62 8.35
CA LYS A 33 -21.25 9.07 8.14
C LYS A 33 -19.87 9.70 8.06
N TYR A 34 -19.65 10.44 6.99
CA TYR A 34 -18.43 11.21 6.80
C TYR A 34 -18.74 12.59 6.25
N GLU A 35 -17.86 13.54 6.51
CA GLU A 35 -17.81 14.85 5.88
C GLU A 35 -16.44 15.05 5.25
N THR A 36 -16.37 15.89 4.21
CA THR A 36 -15.11 16.22 3.55
C THR A 36 -14.76 17.69 3.79
N TYR A 37 -13.48 17.96 4.04
CA TYR A 37 -13.00 19.31 4.29
C TYR A 37 -11.69 19.57 3.53
N ASP A 38 -11.60 20.74 2.89
CA ASP A 38 -10.40 21.25 2.19
C ASP A 38 -9.95 20.40 0.99
N ASP A 39 -10.35 20.77 -0.24
CA ASP A 39 -9.69 20.30 -1.46
C ASP A 39 -8.59 21.29 -1.85
N ILE A 40 -7.39 21.09 -1.29
CA ILE A 40 -6.21 21.90 -1.62
C ILE A 40 -5.89 21.86 -3.12
N LEU A 41 -6.24 20.77 -3.83
CA LEU A 41 -5.99 20.63 -5.27
C LEU A 41 -7.08 21.27 -6.14
N ALA A 42 -8.34 21.29 -5.68
CA ALA A 42 -9.44 21.92 -6.42
C ALA A 42 -9.68 23.40 -6.04
N SER A 43 -8.88 23.98 -5.14
CA SER A 43 -9.08 25.37 -4.63
C SER A 43 -10.51 25.61 -4.13
N LYS A 44 -11.18 24.57 -3.63
CA LYS A 44 -12.55 24.61 -3.13
C LYS A 44 -12.55 24.28 -1.64
N THR A 45 -12.83 25.30 -0.84
CA THR A 45 -13.21 25.09 0.56
C THR A 45 -14.62 24.54 0.57
N LEU A 46 -14.78 23.25 0.85
CA LEU A 46 -16.09 22.57 0.84
C LEU A 46 -16.91 22.82 2.11
N GLY A 47 -16.33 23.46 3.14
CA GLY A 47 -17.04 23.91 4.34
C GLY A 47 -16.23 24.95 5.12
N SER A 48 -16.86 25.62 6.08
CA SER A 48 -16.19 26.56 7.00
C SER A 48 -15.56 25.84 8.20
N LEU A 49 -14.50 26.41 8.79
CA LEU A 49 -13.86 25.87 10.00
C LEU A 49 -14.85 25.72 11.17
N GLN A 50 -15.95 26.48 11.16
CA GLN A 50 -17.00 26.42 12.16
C GLN A 50 -17.91 25.21 11.97
N GLU A 51 -18.21 24.82 10.73
CA GLU A 51 -18.95 23.59 10.42
C GLU A 51 -18.19 22.34 10.88
N VAL A 52 -16.86 22.33 10.77
CA VAL A 52 -16.03 21.22 11.30
C VAL A 52 -16.17 21.08 12.81
N ARG A 53 -16.19 22.21 13.54
CA ARG A 53 -16.40 22.20 14.99
C ARG A 53 -17.80 21.74 15.37
N GLU A 54 -18.81 22.11 14.60
CA GLU A 54 -20.20 21.70 14.82
C GLU A 54 -20.43 20.22 14.47
N TYR A 55 -19.71 19.71 13.47
CA TYR A 55 -19.71 18.29 13.11
C TYR A 55 -19.15 17.42 14.24
N ASP A 56 -18.11 17.93 14.92
CA ASP A 56 -17.46 17.29 16.06
C ASP A 56 -17.01 15.86 15.71
N PRO A 57 -16.01 15.70 14.82
CA PRO A 57 -15.62 14.37 14.34
C PRO A 57 -15.02 13.52 15.46
N ASP A 58 -15.32 12.22 15.45
CA ASP A 58 -14.68 11.27 16.36
C ASP A 58 -13.31 10.83 15.81
N PHE A 59 -13.13 10.94 14.49
CA PHE A 59 -11.94 10.51 13.77
C PHE A 59 -11.66 11.41 12.58
N ILE A 60 -10.40 11.78 12.37
CA ILE A 60 -9.96 12.64 11.26
C ILE A 60 -8.96 11.89 10.39
N ILE A 61 -9.18 11.86 9.08
CA ILE A 61 -8.28 11.26 8.10
C ILE A 61 -7.71 12.38 7.22
N ILE A 62 -6.38 12.53 7.17
CA ILE A 62 -5.70 13.49 6.29
C ILE A 62 -5.38 12.82 4.96
N CYS A 63 -6.20 13.04 3.95
CA CYS A 63 -6.09 12.48 2.60
C CYS A 63 -5.14 13.31 1.71
N SER A 64 -3.91 13.53 2.17
CA SER A 64 -2.88 14.30 1.46
C SER A 64 -1.70 13.44 1.03
N GLN A 65 -1.17 13.71 -0.16
CA GLN A 65 -0.03 12.99 -0.74
C GLN A 65 1.33 13.61 -0.38
N THR A 66 1.37 14.81 0.19
CA THR A 66 2.63 15.48 0.54
C THR A 66 2.75 15.70 2.04
N GLN A 67 3.97 15.53 2.56
CA GLN A 67 4.28 15.78 3.97
C GLN A 67 3.98 17.23 4.36
N MET A 68 4.36 18.18 3.49
CA MET A 68 4.11 19.61 3.69
C MET A 68 2.63 19.96 3.88
N HIS A 69 1.73 19.40 3.06
CA HIS A 69 0.29 19.62 3.22
C HIS A 69 -0.26 18.92 4.46
N THR A 70 0.25 17.72 4.76
CA THR A 70 -0.12 16.98 5.97
C THR A 70 0.20 17.78 7.22
N ASP A 71 1.40 18.35 7.30
CA ASP A 71 1.84 19.16 8.44
C ASP A 71 1.01 20.45 8.56
N SER A 72 0.68 21.10 7.43
CA SER A 72 -0.21 22.26 7.42
C SER A 72 -1.61 21.92 7.96
N ILE A 73 -2.17 20.78 7.58
CA ILE A 73 -3.49 20.33 8.05
C ILE A 73 -3.44 19.97 9.55
N LYS A 74 -2.37 19.31 10.01
CA LYS A 74 -2.15 19.02 11.44
C LYS A 74 -2.17 20.29 12.28
N LEU A 75 -1.41 21.31 11.88
CA LEU A 75 -1.39 22.60 12.56
C LEU A 75 -2.77 23.27 12.60
N LYS A 76 -3.55 23.18 11.50
CA LYS A 76 -4.93 23.66 11.47
C LYS A 76 -5.80 22.91 12.50
N ILE A 77 -5.75 21.58 12.53
CA ILE A 77 -6.51 20.73 13.47
C ILE A 77 -6.14 21.07 14.93
N GLU A 78 -4.85 21.18 15.24
CA GLU A 78 -4.36 21.57 16.57
C GLU A 78 -4.87 22.95 16.98
N SER A 79 -4.79 23.94 16.09
CA SER A 79 -5.29 25.30 16.35
C SER A 79 -6.79 25.36 16.61
N LEU A 80 -7.55 24.38 16.12
CA LEU A 80 -8.99 24.27 16.33
C LEU A 80 -9.34 23.65 17.69
N GLY A 81 -8.38 23.03 18.38
CA GLY A 81 -8.60 22.33 19.64
C GLY A 81 -9.38 21.02 19.49
N LEU A 82 -9.37 20.42 18.30
CA LEU A 82 -10.00 19.13 18.06
C LEU A 82 -9.20 18.04 18.78
N THR A 83 -9.88 17.21 19.57
CA THR A 83 -9.27 16.10 20.33
C THR A 83 -9.46 14.74 19.66
N SER A 84 -9.95 14.73 18.43
CA SER A 84 -10.27 13.53 17.65
C SER A 84 -9.01 12.72 17.36
N ASP A 85 -9.16 11.40 17.24
CA ASP A 85 -8.06 10.54 16.80
C ASP A 85 -7.68 10.91 15.35
N LEU A 86 -6.38 11.13 15.12
CA LEU A 86 -5.85 11.55 13.83
C LEU A 86 -5.24 10.38 13.07
N TYR A 87 -5.55 10.30 11.78
CA TYR A 87 -4.94 9.36 10.86
C TYR A 87 -4.35 10.04 9.62
N VAL A 88 -3.12 9.66 9.29
CA VAL A 88 -2.46 10.01 8.02
C VAL A 88 -2.21 8.70 7.28
N PRO A 89 -2.87 8.46 6.14
CA PRO A 89 -2.61 7.27 5.33
C PRO A 89 -1.18 7.29 4.80
N SER A 90 -0.48 6.15 4.88
CA SER A 90 0.76 5.99 4.12
C SER A 90 0.44 5.77 2.64
N HIS A 91 1.36 6.14 1.75
CA HIS A 91 1.21 5.89 0.32
C HIS A 91 1.05 4.39 0.05
N GLU A 92 1.77 3.53 0.78
CA GLU A 92 1.66 2.08 0.60
C GLU A 92 0.25 1.56 0.90
N LEU A 93 -0.41 2.06 1.96
CA LEU A 93 -1.76 1.62 2.27
C LEU A 93 -2.76 2.07 1.19
N VAL A 94 -2.60 3.27 0.66
CA VAL A 94 -3.47 3.79 -0.41
C VAL A 94 -3.32 2.94 -1.67
N ASP A 95 -2.08 2.62 -2.05
CA ASP A 95 -1.81 1.78 -3.22
C ASP A 95 -2.30 0.34 -3.01
N TYR A 96 -2.12 -0.21 -1.80
CA TYR A 96 -2.64 -1.53 -1.45
C TYR A 96 -4.18 -1.57 -1.53
N ILE A 97 -4.88 -0.60 -0.93
CA ILE A 97 -6.34 -0.55 -1.01
C ILE A 97 -6.81 -0.40 -2.46
N ARG A 98 -6.15 0.44 -3.28
CA ARG A 98 -6.49 0.58 -4.71
C ARG A 98 -6.30 -0.72 -5.46
N MET A 99 -5.15 -1.39 -5.26
CA MET A 99 -4.89 -2.71 -5.84
C MET A 99 -5.99 -3.70 -5.44
N MET A 100 -6.34 -3.76 -4.15
CA MET A 100 -7.38 -4.67 -3.69
C MET A 100 -8.76 -4.37 -4.28
N MET A 101 -9.14 -3.09 -4.42
CA MET A 101 -10.41 -2.70 -5.03
C MET A 101 -10.44 -3.02 -6.53
N ASP A 102 -9.36 -2.72 -7.26
CA ASP A 102 -9.26 -2.99 -8.69
C ASP A 102 -9.23 -4.49 -9.02
N VAL A 103 -8.53 -5.27 -8.19
CA VAL A 103 -8.45 -6.73 -8.32
C VAL A 103 -9.79 -7.36 -7.97
N ALA A 104 -10.47 -6.89 -6.92
CA ALA A 104 -11.75 -7.43 -6.51
C ALA A 104 -12.84 -7.31 -7.60
N ASP A 105 -12.83 -6.22 -8.37
CA ASP A 105 -13.80 -5.97 -9.44
C ASP A 105 -13.45 -6.67 -10.77
N LYS A 106 -12.21 -7.15 -10.93
CA LYS A 106 -11.69 -7.73 -12.19
C LYS A 106 -11.42 -9.23 -12.12
N ILE A 107 -11.37 -9.83 -10.93
CA ILE A 107 -11.27 -11.28 -10.79
C ILE A 107 -12.62 -11.90 -11.16
N ASP A 108 -12.61 -12.68 -12.22
CA ASP A 108 -13.66 -13.68 -12.44
C ASP A 108 -13.47 -14.78 -11.40
N TYR A 109 -14.33 -14.81 -10.39
CA TYR A 109 -14.20 -15.79 -9.31
C TYR A 109 -14.68 -17.19 -9.72
N GLU A 110 -15.26 -17.36 -10.91
CA GLU A 110 -15.77 -18.64 -11.39
C GLU A 110 -14.69 -19.53 -12.02
N ILE A 111 -13.53 -18.97 -12.38
CA ILE A 111 -12.39 -19.70 -12.95
C ILE A 111 -11.47 -20.36 -11.90
N PHE A 112 -11.70 -20.11 -10.61
CA PHE A 112 -10.90 -20.69 -9.54
C PHE A 112 -11.71 -21.71 -8.73
N GLU A 113 -11.11 -22.87 -8.41
CA GLU A 113 -11.69 -23.80 -7.44
C GLU A 113 -11.80 -23.13 -6.07
N GLU A 114 -12.93 -23.33 -5.42
CA GLU A 114 -13.22 -22.71 -4.14
C GLU A 114 -12.26 -23.25 -3.06
N ASN A 115 -11.45 -22.36 -2.50
CA ASN A 115 -10.49 -22.64 -1.45
C ASN A 115 -10.51 -21.52 -0.39
N ASP A 116 -9.80 -21.70 0.71
CA ASP A 116 -9.81 -20.75 1.84
C ASP A 116 -9.43 -19.32 1.41
N PHE A 117 -8.56 -19.16 0.41
CA PHE A 117 -8.16 -17.85 -0.14
C PHE A 117 -9.27 -17.22 -0.98
N LEU A 118 -9.93 -17.99 -1.86
CA LEU A 118 -11.04 -17.52 -2.69
C LEU A 118 -12.28 -17.21 -1.84
N VAL A 119 -12.53 -18.03 -0.81
CA VAL A 119 -13.58 -17.82 0.20
C VAL A 119 -13.28 -16.56 1.01
N ALA A 120 -12.01 -16.29 1.33
CA ALA A 120 -11.60 -15.07 2.00
C ALA A 120 -11.83 -13.82 1.11
N LEU A 121 -11.46 -13.89 -0.17
CA LEU A 121 -11.71 -12.86 -1.17
C LEU A 121 -13.22 -12.57 -1.34
N LYS A 122 -14.04 -13.61 -1.58
CA LYS A 122 -15.49 -13.50 -1.81
C LYS A 122 -16.28 -13.01 -0.58
N ASN A 123 -15.89 -13.44 0.62
CA ASN A 123 -16.59 -13.08 1.86
C ASN A 123 -16.06 -11.81 2.52
N GLY A 124 -15.20 -11.07 1.84
CA GLY A 124 -14.78 -9.75 2.33
C GLY A 124 -13.80 -9.80 3.49
N TYR A 125 -12.89 -10.78 3.56
CA TYR A 125 -11.66 -10.62 4.37
C TYR A 125 -10.85 -9.39 3.93
N LEU A 126 -11.16 -8.85 2.74
CA LEU A 126 -10.67 -7.59 2.20
C LEU A 126 -11.62 -6.39 2.42
N ASN A 127 -12.84 -6.62 2.92
CA ASN A 127 -13.82 -5.59 3.30
C ASN A 127 -13.65 -5.15 4.75
N PHE A 128 -12.41 -4.93 5.19
CA PHE A 128 -12.10 -4.31 6.48
C PHE A 128 -12.61 -5.03 7.75
N GLY A 129 -13.22 -6.23 7.64
CA GLY A 129 -13.69 -7.03 8.78
C GLY A 129 -12.59 -7.70 9.62
N CYS A 130 -11.32 -7.51 9.23
CA CYS A 130 -10.15 -8.08 9.88
C CYS A 130 -9.18 -6.96 10.33
N GLU A 131 -8.35 -7.25 11.33
CA GLU A 131 -7.34 -6.31 11.80
C GLU A 131 -6.15 -6.32 10.83
N TYR A 132 -6.00 -5.24 10.06
CA TYR A 132 -4.81 -5.02 9.23
C TYR A 132 -3.70 -4.58 10.18
N CYS A 133 -2.78 -5.49 10.43
CA CYS A 133 -1.53 -5.21 11.09
C CYS A 133 -0.57 -4.68 10.03
N ASP A 134 0.08 -3.55 10.33
CA ASP A 134 1.27 -3.13 9.61
C ASP A 134 2.30 -4.25 9.75
N SER A 135 2.50 -5.04 8.69
CA SER A 135 3.51 -6.08 8.66
C SER A 135 4.86 -5.43 8.37
N GLY A 136 5.32 -4.60 9.30
CA GLY A 136 6.67 -4.03 9.33
C GLY A 136 7.02 -3.10 8.16
N ALA A 137 8.20 -2.48 8.31
CA ALA A 137 8.85 -1.68 7.28
C ALA A 137 8.88 -2.40 5.90
N PHE A 138 9.12 -1.65 4.83
CA PHE A 138 9.31 -2.18 3.45
C PHE A 138 10.14 -3.49 3.40
N ASP A 139 11.08 -3.66 4.32
CA ASP A 139 11.89 -4.85 4.60
C ASP A 139 11.12 -6.20 4.77
N SER A 140 9.78 -6.17 4.87
CA SER A 140 8.91 -7.36 4.92
C SER A 140 8.04 -7.56 3.68
N TRP A 141 8.18 -6.73 2.64
CA TRP A 141 7.57 -7.03 1.34
C TRP A 141 8.28 -8.20 0.69
N TYR A 142 7.50 -9.25 0.44
CA TYR A 142 7.93 -10.63 0.30
C TYR A 142 8.66 -11.10 1.56
N SER A 143 8.18 -12.14 2.21
CA SER A 143 8.82 -12.72 3.38
C SER A 143 10.19 -13.36 3.05
N TYR A 144 11.15 -12.66 2.45
CA TYR A 144 12.48 -13.16 2.10
C TYR A 144 13.22 -13.66 3.35
N ASN A 145 12.97 -13.02 4.50
CA ASN A 145 13.44 -13.46 5.81
C ASN A 145 12.85 -14.82 6.25
N GLU A 146 11.72 -15.24 5.66
CA GLU A 146 11.10 -16.55 5.89
C GLU A 146 11.50 -17.59 4.83
N ILE A 147 12.06 -17.16 3.68
CA ILE A 147 12.59 -18.06 2.66
C ILE A 147 13.95 -18.57 3.11
N LYS A 148 14.00 -19.86 3.45
CA LYS A 148 15.24 -20.57 3.75
C LYS A 148 15.85 -21.09 2.46
N VAL A 149 17.02 -20.57 2.11
CA VAL A 149 17.82 -21.01 0.97
C VAL A 149 19.10 -21.61 1.52
N ASP A 150 19.41 -22.83 1.09
CA ASP A 150 20.67 -23.49 1.42
C ASP A 150 21.78 -23.11 0.44
N GLN A 151 23.03 -23.33 0.84
CA GLN A 151 24.23 -22.94 0.07
C GLN A 151 24.28 -23.51 -1.35
N ASN A 152 23.53 -24.57 -1.65
CA ASN A 152 23.54 -25.28 -2.93
C ASN A 152 22.25 -25.08 -3.74
N ASP A 153 21.31 -24.27 -3.28
CA ASP A 153 20.03 -24.10 -3.95
C ASP A 153 20.15 -23.19 -5.17
N ILE A 154 19.46 -23.55 -6.24
CA ILE A 154 19.25 -22.67 -7.39
C ILE A 154 18.09 -21.75 -7.07
N VAL A 155 18.30 -20.45 -7.20
CA VAL A 155 17.24 -19.44 -7.00
C VAL A 155 16.79 -18.94 -8.37
N ILE A 156 15.47 -18.88 -8.56
CA ILE A 156 14.83 -18.31 -9.73
C ILE A 156 13.97 -17.15 -9.24
N ASP A 157 14.34 -15.94 -9.64
CA ASP A 157 13.73 -14.69 -9.20
C ASP A 157 13.06 -13.99 -10.40
N CYS A 158 11.73 -14.02 -10.42
CA CYS A 158 10.91 -13.53 -11.52
C CYS A 158 10.38 -12.13 -11.19
N GLY A 159 10.89 -11.09 -11.85
CA GLY A 159 10.61 -9.69 -11.48
C GLY A 159 11.59 -9.17 -10.42
N ALA A 160 12.88 -9.44 -10.64
CA ALA A 160 13.95 -9.26 -9.66
C ALA A 160 14.17 -7.80 -9.23
N SER A 161 13.74 -6.82 -10.04
CA SER A 161 13.93 -5.38 -9.81
C SER A 161 15.39 -5.00 -9.53
N CYS A 162 15.64 -3.85 -8.89
CA CYS A 162 17.00 -3.41 -8.52
C CYS A 162 16.98 -2.38 -7.39
N ALA A 163 18.10 -2.24 -6.71
CA ALA A 163 18.25 -1.34 -5.56
C ALA A 163 18.14 0.15 -5.92
N GLU A 164 18.31 0.53 -7.19
CA GLU A 164 18.15 1.93 -7.63
C GLU A 164 16.68 2.34 -7.81
N ILE A 165 15.76 1.38 -7.96
CA ILE A 165 14.33 1.66 -8.15
C ILE A 165 13.54 1.24 -6.91
N HIS A 166 13.73 -0.01 -6.47
CA HIS A 166 13.04 -0.63 -5.35
C HIS A 166 14.02 -1.55 -4.60
N ASP A 167 13.60 -2.76 -4.21
CA ASP A 167 14.46 -3.77 -3.60
C ASP A 167 15.14 -4.64 -4.64
N SER A 168 16.34 -5.10 -4.30
CA SER A 168 17.11 -6.07 -5.09
C SER A 168 17.07 -7.44 -4.41
N THR A 169 16.06 -8.22 -4.77
CA THR A 169 15.88 -9.59 -4.30
C THR A 169 17.11 -10.48 -4.56
N PRO A 170 17.82 -10.37 -5.69
CA PRO A 170 19.06 -11.11 -5.90
C PRO A 170 20.15 -10.76 -4.87
N ALA A 171 20.26 -9.49 -4.44
CA ALA A 171 21.26 -9.07 -3.46
C ALA A 171 21.08 -9.73 -2.08
N TYR A 172 19.85 -10.13 -1.73
CA TYR A 172 19.58 -10.93 -0.54
C TYR A 172 20.11 -12.36 -0.71
N PHE A 173 19.77 -13.02 -1.82
CA PHE A 173 20.11 -14.42 -2.06
C PHE A 173 21.59 -14.69 -2.37
N VAL A 174 22.33 -13.69 -2.87
CA VAL A 174 23.78 -13.78 -3.10
C VAL A 174 24.54 -14.21 -1.84
N ARG A 175 24.02 -13.87 -0.65
CA ARG A 175 24.63 -14.27 0.63
C ARG A 175 24.17 -15.66 1.10
N ALA A 176 23.02 -16.13 0.63
CA ALA A 176 22.37 -17.35 1.10
C ALA A 176 22.80 -18.59 0.31
N THR A 177 23.01 -18.47 -1.01
CA THR A 177 23.45 -19.56 -1.88
C THR A 177 24.77 -19.26 -2.59
N THR A 178 25.59 -20.28 -2.77
CA THR A 178 26.77 -20.27 -3.64
C THR A 178 26.48 -20.81 -5.04
N ASN A 179 25.31 -21.43 -5.22
CA ASN A 179 24.84 -21.89 -6.52
C ASN A 179 24.19 -20.73 -7.30
N THR A 180 23.67 -21.03 -8.48
CA THR A 180 23.24 -20.03 -9.46
C THR A 180 21.93 -19.37 -9.07
N ILE A 181 21.90 -18.04 -9.15
CA ILE A 181 20.70 -17.20 -9.03
C ILE A 181 20.35 -16.69 -10.42
N TYR A 182 19.16 -16.98 -10.91
CA TYR A 182 18.63 -16.46 -12.17
C TYR A 182 17.66 -15.31 -11.87
N ALA A 183 18.06 -14.09 -12.20
CA ALA A 183 17.31 -12.87 -11.92
C ALA A 183 16.70 -12.33 -13.22
N PHE A 184 15.38 -12.43 -13.37
CA PHE A 184 14.63 -12.02 -14.54
C PHE A 184 14.06 -10.62 -14.34
N GLU A 185 14.43 -9.69 -15.21
CA GLU A 185 13.91 -8.32 -15.20
C GLU A 185 13.67 -7.84 -16.64
N PRO A 186 12.42 -7.78 -17.10
CA PRO A 186 12.10 -7.35 -18.47
C PRO A 186 12.11 -5.84 -18.67
N GLU A 187 11.98 -5.03 -17.62
CA GLU A 187 11.97 -3.58 -17.77
C GLU A 187 13.40 -3.08 -18.08
N PRO A 188 13.64 -2.41 -19.23
CA PRO A 188 14.99 -2.11 -19.69
C PRO A 188 15.84 -1.26 -18.73
N THR A 189 15.21 -0.34 -17.99
CA THR A 189 15.90 0.56 -17.05
C THR A 189 16.36 -0.22 -15.82
N ALA A 190 15.44 -0.96 -15.20
CA ALA A 190 15.64 -1.84 -14.06
C ALA A 190 16.67 -2.92 -14.38
N TYR A 191 16.57 -3.57 -15.55
CA TYR A 191 17.56 -4.55 -16.02
C TYR A 191 18.96 -3.95 -16.10
N SER A 192 19.09 -2.74 -16.62
CA SER A 192 20.39 -2.08 -16.76
C SER A 192 21.03 -1.77 -15.41
N PHE A 193 20.23 -1.33 -14.45
CA PHE A 193 20.67 -1.11 -13.07
C PHE A 193 21.00 -2.42 -12.36
N LEU A 194 20.12 -3.42 -12.42
CA LEU A 194 20.35 -4.74 -11.82
C LEU A 194 21.63 -5.39 -12.37
N LYS A 195 21.86 -5.32 -13.68
CA LYS A 195 23.07 -5.86 -14.32
C LYS A 195 24.33 -5.17 -13.83
N LYS A 196 24.28 -3.86 -13.61
CA LYS A 196 25.40 -3.09 -13.06
C LYS A 196 25.63 -3.43 -11.58
N GLU A 197 24.55 -3.60 -10.82
CA GLU A 197 24.56 -3.98 -9.41
C GLU A 197 25.19 -5.37 -9.21
N MET A 198 24.80 -6.34 -10.04
CA MET A 198 25.21 -7.75 -9.93
C MET A 198 26.53 -8.08 -10.62
N LYS A 199 27.23 -7.10 -11.23
CA LYS A 199 28.39 -7.33 -12.11
C LYS A 199 29.54 -8.11 -11.43
N ASP A 200 29.68 -7.97 -10.11
CA ASP A 200 30.76 -8.56 -9.31
C ASP A 200 30.35 -9.89 -8.66
N HIS A 201 29.09 -10.31 -8.83
CA HIS A 201 28.53 -11.55 -8.28
C HIS A 201 28.48 -12.64 -9.34
N THR A 202 29.50 -13.51 -9.34
CA THR A 202 29.69 -14.54 -10.39
C THR A 202 28.62 -15.62 -10.41
N ASN A 203 27.89 -15.80 -9.32
CA ASN A 203 26.79 -16.76 -9.21
C ASN A 203 25.43 -16.17 -9.62
N VAL A 204 25.35 -14.89 -10.01
CA VAL A 204 24.10 -14.25 -10.46
C VAL A 204 24.08 -14.11 -11.98
N LYS A 205 22.99 -14.58 -12.59
CA LYS A 205 22.69 -14.42 -14.01
C LYS A 205 21.49 -13.49 -14.18
N VAL A 206 21.76 -12.26 -14.59
CA VAL A 206 20.72 -11.27 -14.89
C VAL A 206 20.22 -11.47 -16.32
N LEU A 207 18.91 -11.64 -16.48
CA LEU A 207 18.24 -11.98 -17.74
C LEU A 207 17.20 -10.90 -18.07
N ASN A 208 17.32 -10.28 -19.24
CA ASN A 208 16.29 -9.38 -19.78
C ASN A 208 15.22 -10.23 -20.47
N TYR A 209 14.30 -10.78 -19.67
CA TYR A 209 13.24 -11.66 -20.15
C TYR A 209 12.06 -11.63 -19.17
N ALA A 210 10.85 -11.51 -19.71
CA ALA A 210 9.62 -11.66 -18.92
C ALA A 210 9.28 -13.15 -18.85
N VAL A 211 9.06 -13.67 -17.64
CA VAL A 211 8.66 -15.07 -17.46
C VAL A 211 7.14 -15.18 -17.62
N GLY A 212 6.71 -15.99 -18.59
CA GLY A 212 5.29 -16.25 -18.91
C GLY A 212 5.16 -17.49 -19.79
N GLU A 213 3.93 -17.96 -20.02
CA GLU A 213 3.60 -19.09 -20.92
C GLU A 213 3.86 -18.78 -22.40
#